data_AF-A0A1Z7LW16-F1
#
_entry.id   AF-A0A1Z7LW16-F1
#
_cell.length_a   1.000
_cell.length_b   1.000
_cell.length_c   1.000
_cell.angle_alpha   90.00
_cell.angle_beta   90.00
_cell.angle_gamma   90.00
#
_symmetry.space_group_name_H-M   'P 1'
#
loop_
_entity.id
_entity.type
_entity.pdbx_description
1 polymer ?
#
loop_
_entity_poly.entity_id
_entity_poly.type
_entity_poly.pdbx_seq_one_letter_code
_entity_poly.pdbx_strand_id
1 'polypeptide(L)'
;MIREVKGSVLAGSEPIIAHQVNCKGVMGAGVAKQIRQHFLSVAQYGRYQKQCRKRGAELLGKCELTWCPSGCLVANLYGENIPTGKGLDTDYVALRKALVSLKHKAAAIGDIAMPGYLGCGLAGGDWETVYGMIRDVFGEFHRTVTIYYLPESVERLCQEFGDMPMDPETECLEEEWHGFPKGTNREEIWHWFEETFNCSVAEDLMHL
;
A
#
# COMPACT_ATOMS: atom_id res chain seq x y z
N MET A 1 7.20 12.33 -5.37
CA MET A 1 5.88 12.30 -6.06
C MET A 1 5.20 10.99 -5.74
N ILE A 2 3.89 11.00 -5.48
CA ILE A 2 3.08 9.79 -5.38
C ILE A 2 2.29 9.66 -6.69
N ARG A 3 2.30 8.48 -7.29
CA ARG A 3 1.57 8.14 -8.51
C ARG A 3 0.69 6.94 -8.20
N GLU A 4 -0.56 6.98 -8.64
CA GLU A 4 -1.51 5.88 -8.46
C GLU A 4 -1.82 5.29 -9.83
N VAL A 5 -1.85 3.96 -9.92
CA VAL A 5 -2.06 3.27 -11.19
C VAL A 5 -2.88 2.01 -10.99
N LYS A 6 -3.73 1.68 -11.96
CA LYS A 6 -4.40 0.38 -12.03
C LYS A 6 -3.41 -0.69 -12.53
N GLY A 7 -3.26 -1.76 -11.78
CA GLY A 7 -2.41 -2.90 -12.11
C GLY A 7 -1.89 -3.64 -10.89
N SER A 8 -1.13 -4.71 -11.13
CA SER A 8 -0.46 -5.46 -10.07
C SER A 8 0.90 -4.87 -9.76
N VAL A 9 1.21 -4.69 -8.47
CA VAL A 9 2.55 -4.31 -7.99
C VAL A 9 3.65 -5.27 -8.47
N LEU A 10 3.29 -6.53 -8.78
CA LEU A 10 4.23 -7.53 -9.29
C LEU A 10 4.71 -7.23 -10.72
N ALA A 11 3.99 -6.39 -11.46
CA ALA A 11 4.36 -5.94 -12.80
C ALA A 11 5.12 -4.60 -12.76
N GLY A 12 5.35 -4.02 -11.58
CA GLY A 12 6.14 -2.80 -11.42
C GLY A 12 7.58 -2.98 -11.89
N SER A 13 8.12 -1.94 -12.52
CA SER A 13 9.51 -1.90 -13.02
C SER A 13 10.43 -1.09 -12.10
N GLU A 14 9.89 -0.58 -11.00
CA GLU A 14 10.61 0.17 -9.99
C GLU A 14 11.72 -0.69 -9.33
N PRO A 15 12.86 -0.09 -8.97
CA PRO A 15 13.96 -0.83 -8.36
C PRO A 15 13.62 -1.38 -6.97
N ILE A 16 12.57 -0.87 -6.31
CA ILE A 16 12.12 -1.32 -5.00
C ILE A 16 10.64 -1.70 -5.04
N ILE A 17 10.31 -2.90 -4.56
CA ILE A 17 8.94 -3.37 -4.35
C ILE A 17 8.70 -3.51 -2.85
N ALA A 18 7.84 -2.67 -2.29
CA ALA A 18 7.53 -2.64 -0.86
C ALA A 18 6.21 -3.33 -0.54
N HIS A 19 6.19 -4.05 0.59
CA HIS A 19 4.97 -4.66 1.14
C HIS A 19 5.06 -4.81 2.65
N GLN A 20 3.89 -4.92 3.30
CA GLN A 20 3.81 -5.19 4.73
C GLN A 20 4.05 -6.69 4.99
N VAL A 21 4.80 -6.98 6.05
CA VAL A 21 5.08 -8.33 6.55
C VAL A 21 4.82 -8.44 8.04
N ASN A 22 4.60 -9.68 8.51
CA ASN A 22 4.54 -9.99 9.93
C ASN A 22 5.90 -10.34 10.55
N CYS A 23 5.94 -10.30 11.87
CA CYS A 23 7.08 -10.73 12.67
C CYS A 23 7.13 -12.25 12.92
N LYS A 24 6.21 -13.05 12.34
CA LYS A 24 6.19 -14.53 12.47
C LYS A 24 6.87 -15.26 11.32
N GLY A 25 7.36 -14.55 10.31
CA GLY A 25 8.05 -15.19 9.19
C GLY A 25 7.09 -15.92 8.24
N VAL A 26 5.84 -15.46 8.15
CA VAL A 26 4.81 -16.08 7.31
C VAL A 26 4.47 -15.16 6.14
N MET A 27 4.54 -15.69 4.92
CA MET A 27 4.02 -15.06 3.70
C MET A 27 3.06 -16.04 3.02
N GLY A 28 1.92 -16.27 3.66
CA GLY A 28 1.00 -17.38 3.36
C GLY A 28 -0.18 -17.02 2.45
N ALA A 29 -0.55 -15.74 2.38
CA ALA A 29 -1.69 -15.25 1.60
C ALA A 29 -1.43 -13.83 1.05
N GLY A 30 -2.38 -13.33 0.25
CA GLY A 30 -2.36 -11.97 -0.29
C GLY A 30 -1.11 -11.65 -1.12
N VAL A 31 -0.76 -10.36 -1.15
CA VAL A 31 0.41 -9.84 -1.88
C VAL A 31 1.72 -10.42 -1.35
N ALA A 32 1.84 -10.67 -0.04
CA ALA A 32 3.05 -11.23 0.56
C ALA A 32 3.38 -12.63 0.01
N LYS A 33 2.37 -13.50 -0.16
CA LYS A 33 2.55 -14.81 -0.80
C LYS A 33 3.02 -14.67 -2.24
N GLN A 34 2.42 -13.74 -2.98
CA GLN A 34 2.74 -13.53 -4.40
C GLN A 34 4.15 -12.99 -4.57
N ILE A 35 4.57 -12.02 -3.75
CA ILE A 35 5.94 -11.48 -3.72
C ILE A 35 6.95 -12.58 -3.40
N ARG A 36 6.66 -13.43 -2.39
CA ARG A 36 7.51 -14.58 -2.08
C ARG A 36 7.69 -15.49 -3.29
N GLN A 37 6.60 -15.77 -4.01
CA GLN A 37 6.63 -16.69 -5.15
C GLN A 37 7.30 -16.10 -6.39
N HIS A 38 7.15 -14.80 -6.62
CA HIS A 38 7.67 -14.13 -7.83
C HIS A 38 9.11 -13.63 -7.68
N PHE A 39 9.47 -13.06 -6.52
CA PHE A 39 10.73 -12.33 -6.36
C PHE A 39 11.74 -13.03 -5.45
N LEU A 40 11.29 -13.77 -4.43
CA LEU A 40 12.19 -14.35 -3.43
C LEU A 40 12.60 -15.78 -3.79
N SER A 41 13.91 -16.02 -3.84
CA SER A 41 14.47 -17.36 -3.76
C SER A 41 14.22 -18.01 -2.39
N VAL A 42 14.34 -19.34 -2.33
CA VAL A 42 14.27 -20.12 -1.08
C VAL A 42 15.23 -19.58 -0.02
N ALA A 43 16.46 -19.20 -0.42
CA ALA A 43 17.45 -18.64 0.50
C ALA A 43 17.05 -17.26 1.06
N GLN A 44 16.47 -16.39 0.23
CA GLN A 44 15.99 -15.07 0.66
C GLN A 44 14.81 -15.19 1.61
N TYR A 45 13.81 -16.02 1.28
CA TYR A 45 12.70 -16.26 2.18
C TYR A 45 13.15 -16.92 3.50
N GLY A 46 14.09 -17.86 3.44
CA GLY A 46 14.69 -18.48 4.63
C GLY A 46 15.41 -17.48 5.54
N ARG A 47 16.03 -16.43 4.99
CA ARG A 47 16.63 -15.34 5.79
C ARG A 47 15.58 -14.53 6.54
N TYR A 48 14.51 -14.14 5.85
CA TYR A 48 13.35 -13.47 6.47
C TYR A 48 12.78 -14.32 7.63
N GLN A 49 12.56 -15.62 7.40
CA GLN A 49 12.06 -16.54 8.43
C GLN A 49 13.01 -16.66 9.63
N LYS A 50 14.32 -16.81 9.38
CA LYS A 50 15.34 -16.88 10.43
C LYS A 50 15.37 -15.60 11.27
N GLN A 51 15.24 -14.44 10.63
CA GLN A 51 15.22 -13.16 11.32
C GLN A 51 13.97 -13.03 12.20
N CYS A 52 12.80 -13.37 11.67
CA CYS A 52 11.55 -13.39 12.42
C CYS A 52 11.61 -14.34 13.62
N ARG A 53 12.14 -15.55 13.44
CA ARG A 53 12.32 -16.50 14.55
C ARG A 53 13.26 -15.98 15.64
N LYS A 54 14.32 -15.27 15.25
CA LYS A 54 15.33 -14.76 16.19
C LYS A 54 14.83 -13.54 16.99
N ARG A 55 14.07 -12.65 16.35
CA ARG A 55 13.78 -11.31 16.88
C ARG A 55 12.31 -11.08 17.19
N GLY A 56 11.40 -11.81 16.54
CA GLY A 56 9.96 -11.67 16.73
C GLY A 56 9.51 -10.21 16.66
N ALA A 57 8.71 -9.80 17.65
CA ALA A 57 8.12 -8.47 17.75
C ALA A 57 9.15 -7.32 17.79
N GLU A 58 10.43 -7.57 18.10
CA GLU A 58 11.47 -6.55 17.99
C GLU A 58 11.62 -6.03 16.55
N LEU A 59 11.12 -6.75 15.55
CA LEU A 59 11.16 -6.32 14.15
C LEU A 59 10.15 -5.23 13.82
N LEU A 60 9.11 -5.03 14.64
CA LEU A 60 8.09 -4.01 14.40
C LEU A 60 8.72 -2.63 14.14
N GLY A 61 8.26 -1.99 13.07
CA GLY A 61 8.72 -0.68 12.62
C GLY A 61 10.00 -0.69 11.82
N LYS A 62 10.57 -1.85 11.51
CA LYS A 62 11.77 -1.94 10.68
C LYS A 62 11.41 -2.13 9.21
N CYS A 63 12.34 -1.70 8.35
CA CYS A 63 12.34 -2.01 6.93
C CYS A 63 13.61 -2.82 6.60
N GLU A 64 13.43 -4.02 6.05
CA GLU A 64 14.54 -4.83 5.51
C GLU A 64 14.47 -4.85 3.99
N LEU A 65 15.58 -4.49 3.32
CA LEU A 65 15.71 -4.59 1.88
C LEU A 65 16.41 -5.90 1.51
N THR A 66 15.80 -6.67 0.61
CA THR A 66 16.33 -7.94 0.11
C THR A 66 16.55 -7.86 -1.39
N TRP A 67 17.81 -7.94 -1.83
CA TRP A 67 18.14 -8.04 -3.26
C TRP A 67 17.58 -9.34 -3.82
N CYS A 68 16.88 -9.28 -4.95
CA CYS A 68 16.20 -10.42 -5.59
C CYS A 68 16.89 -10.82 -6.90
N PRO A 69 16.75 -12.09 -7.36
CA PRO A 69 17.37 -12.54 -8.61
C PRO A 69 16.87 -11.77 -9.85
N SER A 70 15.66 -11.20 -9.78
CA SER A 70 15.09 -10.32 -10.82
C SER A 70 15.82 -8.99 -10.98
N GLY A 71 16.73 -8.63 -10.07
CA GLY A 71 17.47 -7.36 -10.09
C GLY A 71 16.79 -6.21 -9.33
N CYS A 72 15.61 -6.44 -8.74
CA CYS A 72 14.96 -5.48 -7.85
C CYS A 72 15.24 -5.79 -6.36
N LEU A 73 14.88 -4.86 -5.50
CA LEU A 73 14.88 -5.01 -4.04
C LEU A 73 13.45 -5.20 -3.54
N VAL A 74 13.21 -6.25 -2.76
CA VAL A 74 11.97 -6.36 -1.98
C VAL A 74 12.17 -5.69 -0.62
N ALA A 75 11.33 -4.72 -0.29
CA ALA A 75 11.28 -4.05 1.00
C ALA A 75 10.22 -4.68 1.90
N ASN A 76 10.67 -5.44 2.90
CA ASN A 76 9.82 -6.01 3.94
C ASN A 76 9.55 -4.94 5.02
N LEU A 77 8.32 -4.43 5.08
CA LEU A 77 7.87 -3.45 6.07
C LEU A 77 7.21 -4.17 7.25
N TYR A 78 7.87 -4.21 8.40
CA TYR A 78 7.36 -4.91 9.57
C TYR A 78 6.28 -4.08 10.29
N GLY A 79 5.06 -4.13 9.75
CA GLY A 79 3.87 -3.45 10.28
C GLY A 79 2.90 -4.37 11.04
N GLU A 80 3.20 -5.66 11.14
CA GLU A 80 2.32 -6.66 11.76
C GLU A 80 3.15 -7.57 12.68
N ASN A 81 2.65 -7.90 13.87
CA ASN A 81 3.34 -8.84 14.75
C ASN A 81 2.89 -10.28 14.49
N ILE A 82 1.61 -10.54 14.73
CA ILE A 82 0.98 -11.86 14.61
C ILE A 82 -0.11 -11.74 13.54
N PRO A 83 -0.04 -12.49 12.43
CA PRO A 83 -1.07 -12.46 11.39
C PRO A 83 -2.25 -13.35 11.79
N THR A 84 -3.21 -12.82 12.53
CA THR A 84 -4.39 -13.56 12.96
C THR A 84 -5.44 -13.67 11.85
N GLY A 85 -5.43 -12.73 10.91
CA GLY A 85 -6.42 -12.62 9.84
C GLY A 85 -7.79 -12.18 10.34
N LYS A 86 -7.87 -11.61 11.55
CA LYS A 86 -9.11 -11.24 12.22
C LYS A 86 -8.96 -9.91 12.94
N GLY A 87 -9.85 -8.96 12.64
CA GLY A 87 -9.77 -7.61 13.21
C GLY A 87 -8.51 -6.88 12.77
N LEU A 88 -8.01 -5.99 13.61
CA LEU A 88 -6.84 -5.15 13.32
C LEU A 88 -5.54 -5.82 13.79
N ASP A 89 -4.78 -6.37 12.85
CA ASP A 89 -3.42 -6.90 13.06
C ASP A 89 -2.33 -5.88 12.68
N THR A 90 -2.65 -4.92 11.80
CA THR A 90 -1.73 -3.83 11.43
C THR A 90 -1.48 -2.91 12.62
N ASP A 91 -0.22 -2.81 13.02
CA ASP A 91 0.26 -1.81 13.96
C ASP A 91 0.65 -0.55 13.18
N TYR A 92 -0.23 0.45 13.19
CA TYR A 92 -0.02 1.70 12.45
C TYR A 92 1.26 2.44 12.86
N VAL A 93 1.63 2.40 14.14
CA VAL A 93 2.86 3.06 14.63
C VAL A 93 4.09 2.34 14.06
N ALA A 94 4.07 1.01 14.02
CA ALA A 94 5.09 0.21 13.39
C ALA A 94 5.12 0.46 11.86
N LEU A 95 3.99 0.38 11.17
CA LEU A 95 3.93 0.60 9.73
C LEU A 95 4.49 1.98 9.35
N ARG A 96 4.12 3.05 10.07
CA ARG A 96 4.69 4.39 9.86
C ARG A 96 6.20 4.42 10.02
N LYS A 97 6.74 3.81 11.08
CA LYS A 97 8.19 3.71 11.31
C LYS A 97 8.90 2.96 10.18
N ALA A 98 8.27 1.88 9.68
CA ALA A 98 8.81 1.11 8.57
C ALA A 98 8.81 1.92 7.26
N LEU A 99 7.75 2.68 6.97
CA LEU A 99 7.67 3.58 5.81
C LEU A 99 8.74 4.69 5.88
N VAL A 100 8.94 5.31 7.05
CA VAL A 100 10.03 6.29 7.26
C VAL A 100 11.39 5.64 7.03
N SER A 101 11.61 4.43 7.56
CA SER A 101 12.85 3.69 7.31
C SER A 101 13.04 3.36 5.83
N LEU A 102 11.96 3.06 5.10
CA LEU A 102 12.00 2.82 3.66
C LEU A 102 12.38 4.09 2.91
N LYS A 103 11.75 5.23 3.18
CA LYS A 103 12.07 6.53 2.57
C LYS A 103 13.57 6.83 2.62
N HIS A 104 14.19 6.68 3.79
CA HIS A 104 15.62 6.94 3.95
C HIS A 104 16.49 5.98 3.14
N LYS A 105 16.16 4.68 3.13
CA LYS A 105 16.93 3.68 2.38
C LYS A 105 16.76 3.85 0.86
N ALA A 106 15.56 4.18 0.42
CA ALA A 106 15.21 4.29 -0.99
C ALA A 106 15.77 5.55 -1.65
N ALA A 107 16.05 6.62 -0.89
CA ALA A 107 16.56 7.89 -1.42
C ALA A 107 17.79 7.73 -2.34
N ALA A 108 18.73 6.84 -1.94
CA ALA A 108 19.94 6.55 -2.70
C ALA A 108 19.77 5.48 -3.78
N ILE A 109 18.62 4.82 -3.86
CA ILE A 109 18.38 3.64 -4.70
C ILE A 109 17.48 4.02 -5.87
N GLY A 110 16.29 4.57 -5.62
CA GLY A 110 15.35 4.95 -6.66
C GLY A 110 13.90 4.86 -6.24
N ASP A 111 13.05 4.71 -7.25
CA ASP A 111 11.60 4.71 -7.13
C ASP A 111 11.07 3.44 -6.42
N ILE A 112 9.87 3.54 -5.88
CA ILE A 112 9.23 2.50 -5.05
C ILE A 112 7.89 2.12 -5.66
N ALA A 113 7.64 0.82 -5.82
CA ALA A 113 6.31 0.27 -6.05
C ALA A 113 5.73 -0.29 -4.74
N MET A 114 4.45 -0.04 -4.46
CA MET A 114 3.72 -0.68 -3.36
C MET A 114 2.28 -0.99 -3.75
N PRO A 115 1.63 -2.00 -3.15
CA PRO A 115 0.22 -2.29 -3.43
C PRO A 115 -0.69 -1.25 -2.77
N GLY A 116 -1.79 -0.90 -3.43
CA GLY A 116 -2.95 -0.27 -2.79
C GLY A 116 -3.50 -1.19 -1.68
N TYR A 117 -4.14 -0.61 -0.67
CA TYR A 117 -4.60 -1.33 0.53
C TYR A 117 -3.47 -2.05 1.30
N LEU A 118 -2.26 -1.50 1.27
CA LEU A 118 -1.13 -1.94 2.09
C LEU A 118 -1.56 -2.05 3.57
N GLY A 119 -1.46 -3.24 4.16
CA GLY A 119 -1.86 -3.47 5.55
C GLY A 119 -3.37 -3.46 5.83
N CYS A 120 -4.23 -3.28 4.82
CA CYS A 120 -5.67 -3.08 5.00
C CYS A 120 -6.54 -4.29 4.65
N GLY A 121 -6.00 -5.26 3.90
CA GLY A 121 -6.69 -6.51 3.56
C GLY A 121 -6.79 -7.46 4.76
N LEU A 122 -6.05 -8.57 4.73
CA LEU A 122 -6.09 -9.59 5.78
C LEU A 122 -5.66 -9.08 7.17
N ALA A 123 -4.87 -8.01 7.23
CA ALA A 123 -4.41 -7.42 8.48
C ALA A 123 -5.39 -6.36 9.06
N GLY A 124 -6.49 -6.09 8.36
CA GLY A 124 -7.63 -5.29 8.86
C GLY A 124 -7.34 -3.83 9.17
N GLY A 125 -6.29 -3.26 8.57
CA GLY A 125 -6.06 -1.81 8.59
C GLY A 125 -7.11 -1.03 7.81
N ASP A 126 -7.13 0.27 8.07
CA ASP A 126 -7.95 1.28 7.41
C ASP A 126 -7.12 2.00 6.33
N TRP A 127 -7.67 2.09 5.11
CA TRP A 127 -6.90 2.58 3.98
C TRP A 127 -6.64 4.07 4.05
N GLU A 128 -7.62 4.89 4.45
CA GLU A 128 -7.42 6.34 4.61
C GLU A 128 -6.31 6.65 5.62
N THR A 129 -6.28 5.92 6.74
CA THR A 129 -5.21 6.03 7.72
C THR A 129 -3.84 5.69 7.10
N VAL A 130 -3.74 4.58 6.35
CA VAL A 130 -2.47 4.16 5.72
C VAL A 130 -2.05 5.07 4.56
N TYR A 131 -2.99 5.50 3.73
CA TYR A 131 -2.76 6.41 2.62
C TYR A 131 -2.29 7.78 3.12
N GLY A 132 -2.93 8.31 4.17
CA GLY A 132 -2.46 9.50 4.89
C GLY A 132 -1.02 9.35 5.41
N MET A 133 -0.69 8.20 6.01
CA MET A 133 0.70 7.91 6.42
C MET A 133 1.69 7.89 5.24
N ILE A 134 1.30 7.33 4.10
CA ILE A 134 2.13 7.31 2.89
C ILE A 134 2.34 8.75 2.38
N ARG A 135 1.28 9.56 2.28
CA ARG A 135 1.36 10.97 1.88
C ARG A 135 2.28 11.77 2.79
N ASP A 136 2.10 11.66 4.11
CA ASP A 136 2.93 12.34 5.11
C ASP A 136 4.40 11.97 4.99
N VAL A 137 4.68 10.66 4.87
CA VAL A 137 6.06 10.18 4.81
C VAL A 137 6.71 10.60 3.49
N PHE A 138 6.02 10.43 2.37
CA PHE A 138 6.61 10.59 1.03
C PHE A 138 6.34 11.94 0.34
N GLY A 139 5.63 12.88 0.98
CA GLY A 139 5.32 14.20 0.41
C GLY A 139 6.55 14.96 -0.10
N GLU A 140 7.64 14.97 0.68
CA GLU A 140 8.93 15.58 0.30
C GLU A 140 9.96 14.58 -0.27
N PHE A 141 9.49 13.44 -0.78
CA PHE A 141 10.38 12.44 -1.36
C PHE A 141 10.74 12.80 -2.80
N HIS A 142 12.04 12.97 -3.06
CA HIS A 142 12.62 13.35 -4.36
C HIS A 142 12.61 12.21 -5.41
N ARG A 143 11.90 11.12 -5.12
CA ARG A 143 11.69 9.97 -6.02
C ARG A 143 10.20 9.72 -6.18
N THR A 144 9.85 8.78 -7.03
CA THR A 144 8.46 8.38 -7.25
C THR A 144 8.08 7.21 -6.34
N VAL A 145 6.91 7.30 -5.73
CA VAL A 145 6.20 6.17 -5.13
C VAL A 145 5.01 5.86 -6.01
N THR A 146 5.00 4.69 -6.64
CA THR A 146 3.86 4.18 -7.39
C THR A 146 3.03 3.25 -6.51
N ILE A 147 1.76 3.58 -6.31
CA ILE A 147 0.78 2.72 -5.65
C ILE A 147 -0.01 1.99 -6.73
N TYR A 148 0.05 0.67 -6.71
CA TYR A 148 -0.60 -0.21 -7.67
C TYR A 148 -1.91 -0.76 -7.10
N TYR A 149 -3.02 -0.39 -7.70
CA TYR A 149 -4.35 -0.88 -7.35
C TYR A 149 -4.77 -1.98 -8.31
N LEU A 150 -5.06 -3.17 -7.78
CA LEU A 150 -5.73 -4.20 -8.56
C LEU A 150 -7.12 -3.72 -8.99
N PRO A 151 -7.73 -4.27 -10.06
CA PRO A 151 -9.08 -3.90 -10.49
C PRO A 151 -10.09 -3.91 -9.32
N GLU A 152 -10.07 -4.95 -8.50
CA GLU A 152 -10.97 -5.09 -7.35
C GLU A 152 -10.65 -4.07 -6.23
N SER A 153 -9.40 -3.57 -6.18
CA SER A 153 -9.03 -2.48 -5.27
C SER A 153 -9.51 -1.12 -5.77
N VAL A 154 -9.56 -0.91 -7.09
CA VAL A 154 -10.17 0.29 -7.68
C VAL A 154 -11.67 0.30 -7.40
N GLU A 155 -12.36 -0.82 -7.63
CA GLU A 155 -13.79 -0.98 -7.30
C GLU A 155 -14.05 -0.68 -5.82
N ARG A 156 -13.25 -1.24 -4.92
CA ARG A 156 -13.35 -0.96 -3.48
C ARG A 156 -13.15 0.53 -3.17
N LEU A 157 -12.18 1.20 -3.80
CA LEU A 157 -11.92 2.63 -3.57
C LEU A 157 -13.10 3.49 -4.06
N CYS A 158 -13.75 3.09 -5.15
CA CYS A 158 -14.94 3.75 -5.66
C CYS A 158 -16.16 3.56 -4.73
N GLN A 159 -16.30 2.38 -4.13
CA GLN A 159 -17.33 2.12 -3.11
C GLN A 159 -17.11 3.00 -1.88
N GLU A 160 -15.87 3.04 -1.37
CA GLU A 160 -15.47 3.90 -0.25
C GLU A 160 -15.76 5.38 -0.57
N PHE A 161 -15.52 5.82 -1.81
CA PHE A 161 -15.92 7.16 -2.27
C PHE A 161 -17.44 7.37 -2.29
N GLY A 162 -18.20 6.39 -2.77
CA GLY A 162 -19.66 6.45 -2.85
C GLY A 162 -20.35 6.56 -1.48
N ASP A 163 -19.69 6.06 -0.43
CA ASP A 163 -20.16 6.14 0.96
C ASP A 163 -19.78 7.48 1.65
N MET A 164 -19.02 8.37 0.99
CA MET A 164 -18.58 9.62 1.59
C MET A 164 -19.74 10.60 1.79
N PRO A 165 -19.81 11.30 2.95
CA PRO A 165 -20.78 12.34 3.19
C PRO A 165 -20.57 13.51 2.22
N MET A 166 -21.64 13.89 1.54
CA MET A 166 -21.68 14.94 0.52
C MET A 166 -22.77 15.95 0.87
N ASP A 167 -22.49 17.22 0.60
CA ASP A 167 -23.50 18.26 0.66
C ASP A 167 -24.54 18.02 -0.47
N PRO A 168 -25.84 17.93 -0.15
CA PRO A 168 -26.87 17.51 -1.11
C PRO A 168 -27.22 18.58 -2.16
N GLU A 169 -26.80 19.84 -1.98
CA GLU A 169 -27.05 20.92 -2.94
C GLU A 169 -25.84 21.17 -3.85
N THR A 170 -24.64 21.12 -3.29
CA THR A 170 -23.38 21.45 -3.98
C THR A 170 -22.63 20.23 -4.48
N GLU A 171 -22.99 19.03 -4.02
CA GLU A 171 -22.31 17.77 -4.33
C GLU A 171 -20.81 17.79 -3.98
N CYS A 172 -20.46 18.58 -2.97
CA CYS A 172 -19.10 18.69 -2.44
C CYS A 172 -18.90 17.80 -1.22
N LEU A 173 -17.69 17.25 -1.06
CA LEU A 173 -17.30 16.48 0.11
C LEU A 173 -17.50 17.27 1.42
N GLU A 174 -18.11 16.65 2.42
CA GLU A 174 -18.27 17.23 3.76
C GLU A 174 -17.03 17.07 4.65
N GLU A 175 -16.09 16.20 4.26
CA GLU A 175 -14.82 15.92 4.95
C GLU A 175 -13.68 15.60 3.96
N GLU A 176 -12.44 15.52 4.44
CA GLU A 176 -11.30 15.13 3.59
C GLU A 176 -11.38 13.63 3.25
N TRP A 177 -11.09 13.26 2.01
CA TRP A 177 -11.06 11.87 1.57
C TRP A 177 -10.00 11.63 0.51
N HIS A 178 -9.19 10.59 0.68
CA HIS A 178 -8.15 10.17 -0.26
C HIS A 178 -7.25 11.33 -0.74
N GLY A 179 -7.02 12.28 0.15
CA GLY A 179 -6.24 13.50 -0.09
C GLY A 179 -6.94 14.64 -0.82
N PHE A 180 -8.20 14.49 -1.19
CA PHE A 180 -9.09 15.57 -1.60
C PHE A 180 -9.63 16.32 -0.38
N PRO A 181 -9.47 17.65 -0.31
CA PRO A 181 -9.96 18.42 0.82
C PRO A 181 -11.49 18.44 0.88
N LYS A 182 -12.02 18.68 2.08
CA LYS A 182 -13.43 19.09 2.26
C LYS A 182 -13.77 20.22 1.28
N GLY A 183 -14.91 20.10 0.61
CA GLY A 183 -15.38 21.06 -0.38
C GLY A 183 -15.03 20.72 -1.83
N THR A 184 -14.23 19.67 -2.08
CA THR A 184 -14.02 19.17 -3.46
C THR A 184 -15.33 18.63 -4.02
N ASN A 185 -15.69 19.05 -5.24
CA ASN A 185 -16.88 18.57 -5.92
C ASN A 185 -16.70 17.13 -6.42
N ARG A 186 -17.76 16.31 -6.36
CA ARG A 186 -17.73 14.90 -6.77
C ARG A 186 -17.24 14.68 -8.21
N GLU A 187 -17.53 15.60 -9.14
CA GLU A 187 -17.13 15.47 -10.54
C GLU A 187 -15.60 15.52 -10.69
N GLU A 188 -14.91 16.32 -9.88
CA GLU A 188 -13.44 16.36 -9.88
C GLU A 188 -12.84 15.01 -9.49
N ILE A 189 -13.46 14.34 -8.52
CA ILE A 189 -13.00 13.03 -8.03
C ILE A 189 -13.32 11.95 -9.06
N TRP A 190 -14.48 12.02 -9.71
CA TRP A 190 -14.81 11.14 -10.83
C TRP A 190 -13.81 11.25 -11.97
N HIS A 191 -13.52 12.46 -12.44
CA HIS A 191 -12.50 12.67 -13.46
C HIS A 191 -11.13 12.15 -13.03
N TRP A 192 -10.77 12.32 -11.75
CA TRP A 192 -9.54 11.74 -11.23
C TRP A 192 -9.53 10.20 -11.32
N PHE A 193 -10.64 9.52 -10.99
CA PHE A 193 -10.72 8.06 -11.16
C PHE A 193 -10.52 7.65 -12.63
N GLU A 194 -11.19 8.34 -13.56
CA GLU A 194 -11.10 8.07 -14.99
C GLU A 194 -9.68 8.27 -15.52
N GLU A 195 -9.02 9.37 -15.16
CA GLU A 195 -7.66 9.68 -15.57
C GLU A 195 -6.61 8.75 -14.93
N THR A 196 -6.78 8.44 -13.65
CA THR A 196 -5.80 7.67 -12.86
C THR A 196 -5.85 6.18 -13.16
N PHE A 197 -7.05 5.63 -13.33
CA PHE A 197 -7.26 4.19 -13.50
C PHE A 197 -7.71 3.79 -14.90
N ASN A 198 -7.94 4.75 -15.80
CA ASN A 198 -8.41 4.51 -17.17
C ASN A 198 -9.66 3.58 -17.14
N CYS A 199 -10.64 3.97 -16.33
CA CYS A 199 -11.96 3.34 -16.21
C CYS A 199 -13.05 4.39 -16.48
N SER A 200 -14.27 3.94 -16.76
CA SER A 200 -15.45 4.79 -16.89
C SER A 200 -16.21 4.72 -15.57
N VAL A 201 -16.25 5.80 -14.76
CA VAL A 201 -16.97 5.74 -13.49
C VAL A 201 -18.46 5.48 -13.71
N ALA A 202 -19.01 6.05 -14.79
CA ALA A 202 -20.41 5.89 -15.14
C ALA A 202 -20.79 4.47 -15.61
N GLU A 203 -19.89 3.74 -16.27
CA GLU A 203 -20.19 2.43 -16.85
C GLU A 203 -19.62 1.28 -16.04
N ASP A 204 -18.42 1.45 -15.46
CA ASP A 204 -17.71 0.41 -14.73
C ASP A 204 -18.07 0.38 -13.24
N LEU A 205 -18.57 1.50 -12.68
CA LEU A 205 -18.65 1.69 -11.22
C LEU A 205 -20.04 2.13 -10.71
N MET A 206 -20.96 2.57 -11.58
CA MET A 206 -22.36 2.87 -11.22
C MET A 206 -23.31 1.65 -11.25
N HIS A 207 -22.78 0.43 -11.32
CA HIS A 207 -23.57 -0.81 -11.16
C HIS A 207 -23.67 -1.28 -9.69
N LEU A 208 -23.34 -0.40 -8.74
CA LEU A 208 -23.37 -0.64 -7.30
C LEU A 208 -24.42 0.23 -6.61
#